data_AF-J3NBD7-F1
#
_entry.id   AF-J3NBD7-F1
#
_cell.length_a   1.000
_cell.length_b   1.000
_cell.length_c   1.000
_cell.angle_alpha   90.00
_cell.angle_beta   90.00
_cell.angle_gamma   90.00
#
_symmetry.space_group_name_H-M   'P 1'
#
loop_
_entity.id
_entity.type
_entity.pdbx_description
1 polymer ?
#
loop_
_entity_poly.entity_id
_entity_poly.type
_entity_poly.pdbx_seq_one_letter_code
_entity_poly.pdbx_strand_id
1 'polypeptide(L)'
;MALLLPDSYHNREIGVFQIKSEAISMSGTTIASAAQPYMIRYKSSPIRLMQTTLLCLPLAMGIRSESQTANLRLFHYREGHGRHRRTALIRVLLQPRAMAAQLPQVYQAEIIVQTALPWTKELVRALKWTLCVWVSVCIYIFIIALVICFVRAPSVISARDRRLHDHQVIQKLSTDLDERSEKGSCGGVGVAVKWKERMRKRKAPHGTIRFTKGSASGVAMEDTGQVIDGPGE
;
A
#
# COMPACT_ATOMS: atom_id res chain seq x y z
N MET A 1 28.89 -6.99 4.38
CA MET A 1 30.01 -7.95 4.49
C MET A 1 30.74 -7.68 5.79
N ALA A 2 31.13 -8.73 6.50
CA ALA A 2 31.95 -8.65 7.69
C ALA A 2 33.23 -9.46 7.46
N LEU A 3 34.39 -8.83 7.64
CA LEU A 3 35.69 -9.50 7.64
C LEU A 3 36.18 -9.64 9.07
N LEU A 4 36.55 -10.86 9.47
CA LEU A 4 37.15 -11.13 10.77
C LEU A 4 38.67 -11.22 10.59
N LEU A 5 39.36 -10.28 11.21
CA LEU A 5 40.80 -10.07 11.11
C LEU A 5 41.43 -10.32 12.49
N PRO A 6 42.51 -11.11 12.61
CA PRO A 6 43.28 -11.14 13.85
C PRO A 6 43.98 -9.81 14.12
N ASP A 7 44.13 -9.48 15.40
CA ASP A 7 44.99 -8.38 15.86
C ASP A 7 46.47 -8.86 15.89
N SER A 8 47.02 -9.19 14.71
CA SER A 8 48.41 -9.63 14.54
C SER A 8 49.35 -8.46 14.22
N TYR A 9 50.65 -8.60 14.50
CA TYR A 9 51.65 -7.58 14.13
C TYR A 9 51.66 -7.29 12.63
N HIS A 10 51.54 -8.35 11.81
CA HIS A 10 51.39 -8.24 10.36
C HIS A 10 50.21 -7.35 9.96
N ASN A 11 49.02 -7.59 10.51
CA ASN A 11 47.84 -6.80 10.20
C ASN A 11 47.92 -5.34 10.66
N ARG A 12 48.75 -5.04 11.66
CA ARG A 12 48.94 -3.66 12.15
C ARG A 12 49.75 -2.81 11.18
N GLU A 13 50.71 -3.40 10.47
CA GLU A 13 51.63 -2.67 9.58
C GLU A 13 51.03 -2.39 8.19
N ILE A 14 49.99 -3.12 7.79
CA ILE A 14 49.39 -3.02 6.43
C ILE A 14 48.65 -1.70 6.23
N GLY A 15 48.16 -1.07 7.30
CA GLY A 15 47.47 0.22 7.25
C GLY A 15 46.17 0.18 6.44
N VAL A 16 46.21 0.71 5.21
CA VAL A 16 45.06 0.83 4.30
C VAL A 16 45.16 -0.19 3.17
N PHE A 17 44.13 -1.01 3.01
CA PHE A 17 43.98 -1.91 1.89
C PHE A 17 42.71 -1.59 1.10
N GLN A 18 42.65 -2.04 -0.14
CA GLN A 18 41.51 -1.82 -1.02
C GLN A 18 40.69 -3.10 -1.14
N ILE A 19 39.37 -2.97 -1.10
CA ILE A 19 38.46 -4.09 -1.26
C ILE A 19 37.69 -3.83 -2.54
N LYS A 20 37.94 -4.68 -3.54
CA LYS A 20 37.25 -4.65 -4.82
C LYS A 20 36.17 -5.73 -4.82
N SER A 21 35.00 -5.36 -5.29
CA SER A 21 33.82 -6.22 -5.33
C SER A 21 33.22 -6.13 -6.73
N GLU A 22 33.00 -7.26 -7.36
CA GLU A 22 32.58 -7.40 -8.76
C GLU A 22 31.37 -8.32 -8.83
N ALA A 23 30.28 -7.87 -9.45
CA ALA A 23 29.18 -8.73 -9.87
C ALA A 23 29.48 -9.25 -11.27
N ILE A 24 29.53 -10.57 -11.41
CA ILE A 24 29.84 -11.27 -12.65
C ILE A 24 28.56 -11.94 -13.17
N SER A 25 28.29 -11.79 -14.46
CA SER A 25 27.16 -12.43 -15.12
C SER A 25 27.39 -13.92 -15.37
N MET A 26 26.34 -14.64 -15.78
CA MET A 26 26.46 -16.02 -16.25
C MET A 26 27.40 -16.18 -17.44
N SER A 27 27.62 -15.13 -18.25
CA SER A 27 28.56 -15.16 -19.37
C SER A 27 30.00 -14.79 -18.98
N GLY A 28 30.28 -14.62 -17.67
CA GLY A 28 31.62 -14.25 -17.17
C GLY A 28 31.97 -12.77 -17.33
N THR A 29 31.03 -11.93 -17.76
CA THR A 29 31.26 -10.48 -17.91
C THR A 29 30.99 -9.75 -16.60
N THR A 30 31.86 -8.80 -16.24
CA THR A 30 31.67 -7.96 -15.07
C THR A 30 30.54 -6.96 -15.33
N ILE A 31 29.42 -7.13 -14.63
CA ILE A 31 28.22 -6.28 -14.73
C ILE A 31 28.46 -4.96 -13.98
N ALA A 32 29.00 -5.07 -12.77
CA ALA A 32 29.26 -3.96 -11.89
C ALA A 32 30.52 -4.25 -11.09
N SER A 33 31.31 -3.21 -10.85
CA SER A 33 32.50 -3.26 -10.01
C SER A 33 32.51 -2.05 -9.11
N ALA A 34 32.85 -2.25 -7.85
CA ALA A 34 33.12 -1.18 -6.90
C ALA A 34 34.37 -1.52 -6.11
N ALA A 35 35.19 -0.50 -5.85
CA ALA A 35 36.35 -0.65 -5.01
C ALA A 35 36.35 0.44 -3.94
N GLN A 36 36.55 0.03 -2.69
CA GLN A 36 36.57 0.93 -1.56
C GLN A 36 37.84 0.68 -0.72
N PRO A 37 38.60 1.73 -0.38
CA PRO A 37 39.68 1.61 0.59
C PRO A 37 39.10 1.37 1.99
N TYR A 38 39.71 0.48 2.74
CA TYR A 38 39.40 0.21 4.13
C TYR A 38 40.68 0.27 4.97
N MET A 39 40.55 0.80 6.18
CA MET A 39 41.64 0.91 7.14
C MET A 39 41.29 0.12 8.37
N ILE A 40 42.24 -0.70 8.83
CA ILE A 40 42.11 -1.43 10.10
C ILE A 40 42.06 -0.41 11.23
N ARG A 41 41.28 -0.70 12.28
CA ARG A 41 41.14 0.25 13.39
C ARG A 41 42.43 0.23 14.21
N TYR A 42 43.17 1.31 14.13
CA TYR A 42 44.38 1.45 14.93
C TYR A 42 44.05 1.48 16.42
N LYS A 43 44.79 0.67 17.20
CA LYS A 43 44.83 0.72 18.66
C LYS A 43 46.26 0.96 19.08
N SER A 44 46.48 1.92 19.98
CA SER A 44 47.81 2.15 20.52
C SER A 44 48.25 0.98 21.41
N SER A 45 49.57 0.77 21.51
CA SER A 45 50.15 -0.29 22.33
C SER A 45 49.67 -0.29 23.79
N PRO A 46 49.67 0.85 24.53
CA PRO A 46 49.23 0.85 25.93
C PRO A 46 47.74 0.53 26.08
N ILE A 47 46.89 1.00 25.18
CA ILE A 47 45.44 0.69 25.20
C ILE A 47 45.22 -0.81 24.99
N ARG A 48 45.98 -1.42 24.08
CA ARG A 48 45.88 -2.86 23.81
C ARG A 48 46.32 -3.68 25.02
N LEU A 49 47.43 -3.31 25.66
CA LEU A 49 47.89 -3.97 26.88
C LEU A 49 46.84 -3.86 28.00
N MET A 50 46.29 -2.66 28.23
CA MET A 50 45.22 -2.49 29.22
C MET A 50 43.99 -3.34 28.87
N GLN A 51 43.60 -3.39 27.59
CA GLN A 51 42.48 -4.21 27.13
C GLN A 51 42.73 -5.71 27.37
N THR A 52 43.90 -6.23 27.00
CA THR A 52 44.28 -7.63 27.22
C THR A 52 44.39 -7.96 28.71
N THR A 53 44.91 -7.06 29.54
CA THR A 53 44.98 -7.25 31.00
C THR A 53 43.59 -7.28 31.64
N LEU A 54 42.69 -6.37 31.25
CA LEU A 54 41.31 -6.35 31.74
C LEU A 54 40.50 -7.57 31.27
N LEU A 55 40.75 -8.04 30.04
CA LEU A 55 40.11 -9.21 29.45
C LEU A 55 40.93 -10.49 29.65
N CYS A 56 41.91 -10.51 30.56
CA CYS A 56 42.83 -11.65 30.74
C CYS A 56 42.07 -12.96 31.02
N LEU A 57 41.11 -12.92 31.95
CA LEU A 57 40.32 -14.10 32.33
C LEU A 57 39.45 -14.64 31.17
N PRO A 58 38.60 -13.84 30.49
CA PRO A 58 37.82 -14.34 29.36
C PRO A 58 38.63 -14.70 28.11
N LEU A 59 39.82 -14.11 27.92
CA LEU A 59 40.75 -14.51 26.85
C LEU A 59 41.37 -15.88 27.17
N ALA A 60 41.83 -16.10 28.40
CA ALA A 60 42.40 -17.37 28.84
C ALA A 60 41.39 -18.52 28.82
N MET A 61 40.13 -18.24 29.14
CA MET A 61 39.02 -19.21 29.02
C MET A 61 38.56 -19.44 27.57
N GLY A 62 39.11 -18.72 26.59
CA GLY A 62 38.72 -18.86 25.17
C GLY A 62 37.33 -18.31 24.83
N ILE A 63 36.66 -17.61 25.76
CA ILE A 63 35.35 -17.00 25.55
C ILE A 63 35.47 -15.78 24.62
N ARG A 64 36.62 -15.08 24.69
CA ARG A 64 36.95 -13.95 23.83
C ARG A 64 38.23 -14.23 23.06
N SER A 65 38.29 -13.75 21.82
CA SER A 65 39.47 -13.80 20.96
C SER A 65 39.96 -12.39 20.61
N GLU A 66 41.26 -12.21 20.42
CA GLU A 66 41.87 -10.97 19.94
C GLU A 66 41.67 -10.79 18.43
N SER A 67 40.40 -10.61 18.06
CA SER A 67 39.97 -10.45 16.68
C SER A 67 39.15 -9.18 16.50
N GLN A 68 39.29 -8.56 15.33
CA GLN A 68 38.53 -7.40 14.93
C GLN A 68 37.58 -7.75 13.79
N THR A 69 36.32 -7.33 13.93
CA THR A 69 35.33 -7.39 12.85
C THR A 69 35.31 -6.09 12.05
N ALA A 70 35.57 -6.18 10.75
CA ALA A 70 35.51 -5.09 9.79
C ALA A 70 34.19 -5.17 8.99
N ASN A 71 33.24 -4.31 9.35
CA ASN A 71 31.96 -4.20 8.65
C ASN A 71 32.09 -3.30 7.43
N LEU A 72 31.76 -3.86 6.28
CA LEU A 72 31.93 -3.25 4.97
C LEU A 72 30.60 -3.25 4.24
N ARG A 73 30.22 -2.07 3.76
CA ARG A 73 29.08 -1.93 2.84
C ARG A 73 29.59 -2.29 1.45
N LEU A 74 29.16 -3.44 0.97
CA LEU A 74 29.33 -3.79 -0.43
C LEU A 74 28.47 -2.87 -1.29
N PHE A 75 28.85 -2.76 -2.56
CA PHE A 75 28.16 -1.92 -3.53
C PHE A 75 26.67 -2.25 -3.62
N HIS A 76 25.85 -1.20 -3.72
CA HIS A 76 24.42 -1.33 -3.98
C HIS A 76 24.19 -1.30 -5.48
N TYR A 77 23.62 -2.38 -6.01
CA TYR A 77 23.47 -2.56 -7.44
C TYR A 77 22.09 -3.15 -7.74
N ARG A 78 21.43 -2.60 -8.76
CA ARG A 78 20.10 -3.04 -9.20
C ARG A 78 20.25 -3.95 -10.41
N GLU A 79 19.88 -5.21 -10.23
CA GLU A 79 19.80 -6.20 -11.31
C GLU A 79 18.83 -5.72 -12.40
N GLY A 80 19.34 -5.55 -13.62
CA GLY A 80 18.53 -5.14 -14.77
C GLY A 80 17.56 -6.25 -15.22
N HIS A 81 16.45 -5.88 -15.85
CA HIS A 81 15.41 -6.84 -16.30
C HIS A 81 15.82 -7.76 -17.47
N GLY A 82 17.05 -7.65 -17.97
CA GLY A 82 17.52 -8.45 -19.10
C GLY A 82 17.95 -9.86 -18.67
N ARG A 83 17.56 -10.88 -19.44
CA ARG A 83 17.95 -12.29 -19.21
C ARG A 83 19.47 -12.50 -19.21
N HIS A 84 20.21 -11.66 -19.94
CA HIS A 84 21.67 -11.66 -20.03
C HIS A 84 22.38 -10.90 -18.91
N ARG A 85 21.63 -10.21 -18.04
CA ARG A 85 22.16 -9.36 -16.98
C ARG A 85 21.89 -9.95 -15.59
N ARG A 86 21.73 -11.28 -15.51
CA ARG A 86 21.65 -12.02 -14.25
C ARG A 86 23.04 -12.29 -13.68
N THR A 87 23.21 -11.99 -12.41
CA THR A 87 24.41 -12.14 -11.61
C THR A 87 24.52 -13.61 -11.26
N ALA A 88 25.63 -14.22 -11.69
CA ALA A 88 25.96 -15.58 -11.36
C ALA A 88 26.79 -15.64 -10.08
N LEU A 89 27.74 -14.71 -9.96
CA LEU A 89 28.75 -14.73 -8.92
C LEU A 89 29.07 -13.30 -8.48
N ILE A 90 29.26 -13.13 -7.17
CA ILE A 90 29.87 -11.93 -6.60
C ILE A 90 31.30 -12.29 -6.22
N ARG A 91 32.26 -11.68 -6.89
CA ARG A 91 33.68 -11.84 -6.63
C ARG A 91 34.16 -10.70 -5.74
N VAL A 92 34.76 -11.02 -4.61
CA VAL A 92 35.38 -10.04 -3.71
C VAL A 92 36.88 -10.30 -3.68
N LEU A 93 37.65 -9.23 -3.86
CA LEU A 93 39.10 -9.25 -3.98
C LEU A 93 39.69 -8.24 -2.99
N LEU A 94 40.64 -8.69 -2.19
CA LEU A 94 41.48 -7.83 -1.37
C LEU A 94 42.69 -7.42 -2.20
N GLN A 95 42.82 -6.13 -2.46
CA GLN A 95 43.91 -5.55 -3.22
C GLN A 95 44.81 -4.72 -2.30
N PRO A 96 46.13 -4.95 -2.30
CA PRO A 96 47.05 -4.04 -1.64
C PRO A 96 47.02 -2.69 -2.39
N ARG A 97 46.89 -1.58 -1.65
CA ARG A 97 47.10 -0.25 -2.23
C ARG A 97 48.61 -0.05 -2.36
N ALA A 98 49.09 0.63 -3.40
CA ALA A 98 50.48 0.74 -3.86
C ALA A 98 51.59 1.11 -2.82
N MET A 99 51.27 1.32 -1.53
CA MET A 99 52.21 1.51 -0.43
C MET A 99 52.23 0.33 0.57
N ALA A 100 51.19 -0.51 0.59
CA ALA A 100 51.09 -1.69 1.44
C ALA A 100 51.73 -2.87 0.70
N ALA A 101 52.90 -3.32 1.14
CA ALA A 101 53.65 -4.41 0.51
C ALA A 101 52.95 -5.77 0.64
N GLN A 102 52.00 -5.93 1.57
CA GLN A 102 51.46 -7.22 1.97
C GLN A 102 49.92 -7.18 2.17
N LEU A 103 49.26 -8.29 1.87
CA LEU A 103 47.81 -8.45 2.09
C LEU A 103 47.51 -8.76 3.57
N PRO A 104 46.36 -8.30 4.10
CA PRO A 104 45.95 -8.61 5.46
C PRO A 104 45.60 -10.08 5.62
N GLN A 105 45.99 -10.64 6.76
CA GLN A 105 45.57 -11.95 7.21
C GLN A 105 44.10 -11.86 7.63
N VAL A 106 43.26 -12.74 7.08
CA VAL A 106 41.83 -12.82 7.35
C VAL A 106 41.55 -14.21 7.91
N TYR A 107 40.79 -14.30 9.00
CA TYR A 107 40.33 -15.58 9.55
C TYR A 107 39.02 -16.03 8.90
N GLN A 108 38.07 -15.11 8.78
CA GLN A 108 36.77 -15.41 8.22
C GLN A 108 36.24 -14.22 7.42
N ALA A 109 35.53 -14.52 6.33
CA ALA A 109 34.83 -13.53 5.54
C ALA A 109 33.36 -13.94 5.45
N GLU A 110 32.48 -13.07 5.90
CA GLU A 110 31.04 -13.27 5.85
C GLU A 110 30.40 -12.25 4.90
N ILE A 111 29.65 -12.76 3.93
CA ILE A 111 28.98 -11.94 2.92
C ILE A 111 27.48 -12.04 3.15
N ILE A 112 26.89 -10.96 3.61
CA ILE A 112 25.44 -10.83 3.77
C ILE A 112 24.91 -10.15 2.50
N VAL A 113 24.08 -10.87 1.75
CA VAL A 113 23.40 -10.37 0.55
C VAL A 113 21.97 -9.98 0.91
N GLN A 114 21.66 -8.69 0.84
CA GLN A 114 20.30 -8.20 1.05
C GLN A 114 19.64 -7.93 -0.31
N THR A 115 18.67 -8.77 -0.68
CA THR A 115 17.89 -8.59 -1.90
C THR A 115 16.62 -7.79 -1.60
N ALA A 116 16.62 -6.50 -1.94
CA ALA A 116 15.38 -5.72 -1.96
C ALA A 116 14.62 -6.05 -3.25
N LEU A 117 13.60 -6.91 -3.15
CA LEU A 117 12.69 -7.12 -4.28
C LEU A 117 11.90 -5.83 -4.50
N PRO A 118 11.75 -5.36 -5.76
CA PRO A 118 10.98 -4.15 -6.04
C PRO A 118 9.51 -4.43 -5.74
N TRP A 119 9.07 -4.03 -4.55
CA TRP A 119 7.71 -4.20 -4.03
C TRP A 119 6.64 -3.64 -4.98
N THR A 120 7.05 -2.70 -5.84
CA THR A 120 6.22 -2.14 -6.92
C THR A 120 5.72 -3.19 -7.90
N LYS A 121 6.44 -4.29 -8.14
CA LYS A 121 5.96 -5.38 -9.00
C LYS A 121 4.81 -6.14 -8.38
N GLU A 122 4.87 -6.36 -7.07
CA GLU A 122 3.80 -7.02 -6.32
C GLU A 122 2.57 -6.12 -6.24
N LEU A 123 2.78 -4.83 -6.00
CA LEU A 123 1.71 -3.84 -5.97
C LEU A 123 1.02 -3.68 -7.32
N VAL A 124 1.77 -3.58 -8.43
CA VAL A 124 1.18 -3.49 -9.78
C VAL A 124 0.41 -4.78 -10.12
N ARG A 125 0.91 -5.93 -9.71
CA ARG A 125 0.21 -7.20 -9.89
C ARG A 125 -1.11 -7.22 -9.12
N ALA A 126 -1.11 -6.80 -7.86
CA ALA A 126 -2.32 -6.72 -7.05
C ALA A 126 -3.30 -5.66 -7.59
N LEU A 127 -2.79 -4.50 -8.02
CA LEU A 127 -3.57 -3.40 -8.57
C LEU A 127 -4.25 -3.78 -9.90
N LYS A 128 -3.64 -4.65 -10.71
CA LYS A 128 -4.28 -5.14 -11.93
C LYS A 128 -5.58 -5.90 -11.66
N TRP A 129 -5.62 -6.69 -10.58
CA TRP A 129 -6.84 -7.42 -10.19
C TRP A 129 -7.91 -6.48 -9.66
N THR A 130 -7.54 -5.51 -8.83
CA THR A 130 -8.52 -4.55 -8.30
C THR A 130 -9.01 -3.60 -9.39
N LEU A 131 -8.16 -3.09 -10.27
CA LEU A 131 -8.56 -2.24 -11.40
C LEU A 131 -9.57 -2.92 -12.31
N CYS A 132 -9.43 -4.22 -12.57
CA CYS A 132 -10.40 -4.95 -13.38
C CYS A 132 -11.81 -4.93 -12.76
N VAL A 133 -11.91 -5.19 -11.45
CA VAL A 133 -13.17 -5.14 -10.71
C VAL A 133 -13.74 -3.72 -10.69
N TRP A 134 -12.91 -2.72 -10.41
CA TRP A 134 -13.31 -1.31 -10.38
C TRP A 134 -13.82 -0.82 -11.73
N VAL A 135 -13.16 -1.18 -12.83
CA VAL A 135 -13.60 -0.83 -14.20
C VAL A 135 -14.96 -1.47 -14.51
N SER A 136 -15.17 -2.73 -14.12
CA SER A 136 -16.48 -3.40 -14.27
C SER A 136 -17.59 -2.68 -13.50
N VAL A 137 -17.32 -2.26 -12.26
CA VAL A 137 -18.28 -1.51 -11.43
C VAL A 137 -18.58 -0.14 -12.04
N CYS A 138 -17.57 0.57 -12.53
CA CYS A 138 -17.75 1.86 -13.20
C CYS A 138 -18.62 1.75 -14.46
N ILE A 139 -18.41 0.72 -15.29
CA ILE A 139 -19.22 0.46 -16.49
C ILE A 139 -20.67 0.16 -16.09
N TYR A 140 -20.89 -0.65 -15.06
CA TYR A 140 -22.23 -0.97 -14.56
C TYR A 140 -22.99 0.28 -14.07
N ILE A 141 -22.33 1.12 -13.26
CA ILE A 141 -22.90 2.39 -12.78
C ILE A 141 -23.20 3.32 -13.96
N PHE A 142 -22.32 3.39 -14.96
CA PHE A 142 -22.53 4.19 -16.16
C PHE A 142 -23.76 3.73 -16.95
N ILE A 143 -23.93 2.42 -17.14
CA ILE A 143 -25.11 1.86 -17.81
C ILE A 143 -26.39 2.18 -17.02
N ILE A 144 -26.38 2.05 -15.69
CA ILE A 144 -27.54 2.42 -14.86
C ILE A 144 -27.86 3.91 -15.01
N ALA A 145 -26.85 4.77 -14.96
CA ALA A 145 -27.02 6.21 -15.13
C ALA A 145 -27.59 6.55 -16.51
N LEU A 146 -27.13 5.88 -17.57
CA LEU A 146 -27.71 6.00 -18.91
C LEU A 146 -29.17 5.57 -18.92
N VAL A 147 -29.53 4.42 -18.36
CA VAL A 147 -30.93 3.96 -18.31
C VAL A 147 -31.82 4.95 -17.56
N ILE A 148 -31.38 5.46 -16.41
CA ILE A 148 -32.10 6.50 -15.67
C ILE A 148 -32.23 7.77 -16.51
N CYS A 149 -31.16 8.17 -17.21
CA CYS A 149 -31.19 9.31 -18.12
C CYS A 149 -32.17 9.07 -19.28
N PHE A 150 -32.19 7.90 -19.90
CA PHE A 150 -33.09 7.55 -21.00
C PHE A 150 -34.55 7.34 -20.58
N VAL A 151 -34.83 7.02 -19.32
CA VAL A 151 -36.21 6.99 -18.78
C VAL A 151 -36.67 8.39 -18.36
N ARG A 152 -35.74 9.23 -17.87
CA ARG A 152 -36.03 10.59 -17.42
C ARG A 152 -36.04 11.62 -18.58
N ALA A 153 -35.23 11.46 -19.61
CA ALA A 153 -35.17 12.32 -20.79
C ALA A 153 -36.51 12.40 -21.56
N PRO A 154 -37.20 11.30 -21.91
CA PRO A 154 -38.53 11.38 -22.53
C PRO A 154 -39.56 11.98 -21.56
N SER A 155 -39.40 11.75 -20.24
CA SER A 155 -40.27 12.35 -19.22
C SER A 155 -40.09 13.88 -19.10
N VAL A 156 -38.87 14.39 -19.28
CA VAL A 156 -38.55 15.83 -19.21
C VAL A 156 -38.82 16.53 -20.55
N ILE A 157 -38.60 15.85 -21.68
CA ILE A 157 -38.91 16.37 -23.02
C ILE A 157 -40.43 16.40 -23.25
N SER A 158 -41.17 15.34 -22.85
CA SER A 158 -42.64 15.31 -22.91
C SER A 158 -43.29 16.37 -22.01
N ALA A 159 -42.69 16.69 -20.85
CA ALA A 159 -43.13 17.79 -20.00
C ALA A 159 -42.82 19.18 -20.60
N ARG A 160 -41.84 19.30 -21.50
CA ARG A 160 -41.50 20.53 -22.21
C ARG A 160 -42.43 20.78 -23.40
N ASP A 161 -42.79 19.71 -24.11
CA ASP A 161 -43.71 19.75 -25.24
C ASP A 161 -45.15 20.08 -24.79
N ARG A 162 -45.60 19.52 -23.66
CA ARG A 162 -46.88 19.91 -23.02
C ARG A 162 -46.95 21.41 -22.67
N ARG A 163 -45.86 22.01 -22.20
CA ARG A 163 -45.85 23.46 -21.88
C ARG A 163 -45.92 24.34 -23.12
N LEU A 164 -45.37 23.90 -24.24
CA LEU A 164 -45.40 24.66 -25.48
C LEU A 164 -46.79 24.60 -26.14
N HIS A 165 -47.44 23.43 -26.05
CA HIS A 165 -48.83 23.24 -26.47
C HIS A 165 -49.82 24.04 -25.61
N ASP A 166 -49.64 24.09 -24.29
CA ASP A 166 -50.51 24.88 -23.40
C ASP A 166 -50.42 26.39 -23.69
N HIS A 167 -49.24 26.93 -24.01
CA HIS A 167 -49.10 28.35 -24.39
C HIS A 167 -49.82 28.68 -25.71
N GLN A 168 -49.78 27.80 -26.71
CA GLN A 168 -50.53 27.99 -27.96
C GLN A 168 -52.04 27.89 -27.75
N VAL A 169 -52.51 26.98 -26.89
CA VAL A 169 -53.94 26.82 -26.59
C VAL A 169 -54.46 28.01 -25.78
N ILE A 170 -53.70 28.52 -24.82
CA ILE A 170 -54.06 29.73 -24.06
C ILE A 170 -54.10 30.95 -24.97
N GLN A 171 -53.14 31.08 -25.91
CA GLN A 171 -53.13 32.17 -26.90
C GLN A 171 -54.34 32.12 -27.85
N LYS A 172 -54.70 30.92 -28.34
CA LYS A 172 -55.92 30.76 -29.16
C LYS A 172 -57.19 31.05 -28.37
N LEU A 173 -57.27 30.57 -27.12
CA LEU A 173 -58.41 30.82 -26.24
C LEU A 173 -58.57 32.31 -25.91
N SER A 174 -57.48 33.07 -25.76
CA SER A 174 -57.56 34.54 -25.59
C SER A 174 -57.98 35.27 -26.86
N THR A 175 -57.69 34.71 -28.04
CA THR A 175 -58.10 35.31 -29.32
C THR A 175 -59.60 35.09 -29.56
N ASP A 176 -60.11 33.88 -29.25
CA ASP A 176 -61.54 33.54 -29.34
C ASP A 176 -62.41 34.26 -28.29
N LEU A 177 -61.85 34.59 -27.12
CA LEU A 177 -62.55 35.35 -26.08
C LEU A 177 -62.68 36.84 -26.41
N ASP A 178 -61.75 37.40 -27.18
CA ASP A 178 -61.84 38.78 -27.67
C ASP A 178 -62.87 38.90 -28.80
N GLU A 179 -62.96 37.88 -29.67
CA GLU A 179 -63.96 37.81 -30.75
C GLU A 179 -65.40 37.58 -30.23
N ARG A 180 -65.54 36.97 -29.04
CA ARG A 180 -66.85 36.74 -28.40
C ARG A 180 -67.32 37.92 -27.55
N SER A 181 -66.44 38.87 -27.20
CA SER A 181 -66.80 40.02 -26.35
C SER A 181 -67.48 41.18 -27.09
N GLU A 182 -67.72 41.08 -28.40
CA GLU A 182 -68.59 42.01 -29.14
C GLU A 182 -70.07 41.60 -29.21
N LYS A 183 -70.46 40.44 -28.64
CA LYS A 183 -71.88 40.05 -28.59
C LYS A 183 -72.30 39.51 -27.23
N GLY A 184 -73.02 40.36 -26.50
CA GLY A 184 -74.13 39.92 -25.67
C GLY A 184 -73.84 39.77 -24.18
N SER A 185 -74.10 40.86 -23.46
CA SER A 185 -74.42 40.93 -22.04
C SER A 185 -75.56 39.97 -21.66
N CYS A 186 -75.38 39.15 -20.60
CA CYS A 186 -76.21 39.12 -19.38
C CYS A 186 -76.02 37.83 -18.56
N GLY A 187 -75.66 38.00 -17.28
CA GLY A 187 -76.20 37.25 -16.14
C GLY A 187 -75.84 35.77 -15.97
N GLY A 188 -75.00 35.46 -14.97
CA GLY A 188 -74.81 34.07 -14.54
C GLY A 188 -73.79 33.87 -13.42
N VAL A 189 -74.01 34.49 -12.26
CA VAL A 189 -73.29 34.17 -11.02
C VAL A 189 -73.55 32.71 -10.64
N GLY A 190 -72.49 31.90 -10.53
CA GLY A 190 -72.54 30.67 -9.72
C GLY A 190 -72.04 29.38 -10.37
N VAL A 191 -70.74 29.25 -10.71
CA VAL A 191 -70.13 27.92 -10.93
C VAL A 191 -68.67 27.82 -10.40
N ALA A 192 -68.18 28.79 -9.60
CA ALA A 192 -66.77 28.78 -9.17
C ALA A 192 -66.48 27.93 -7.90
N VAL A 193 -67.47 27.33 -7.26
CA VAL A 193 -67.27 26.70 -5.92
C VAL A 193 -67.17 25.17 -5.95
N LYS A 194 -67.55 24.49 -7.04
CA LYS A 194 -67.79 23.02 -6.98
C LYS A 194 -66.55 22.12 -7.20
N TRP A 195 -65.37 22.67 -7.45
CA TRP A 195 -64.17 21.87 -7.72
C TRP A 195 -63.26 21.63 -6.50
N LYS A 196 -63.46 22.38 -5.40
CA LYS A 196 -62.56 22.33 -4.24
C LYS A 196 -62.86 21.21 -3.22
N GLU A 197 -63.94 20.46 -3.38
CA GLU A 197 -64.38 19.47 -2.37
C GLU A 197 -64.02 18.01 -2.66
N ARG A 198 -63.52 17.67 -3.86
CA ARG A 198 -63.12 16.29 -4.19
C ARG A 198 -61.68 15.91 -3.82
N MET A 199 -60.85 16.88 -3.43
CA MET A 199 -59.41 16.67 -3.14
C MET A 199 -59.08 16.62 -1.64
N ARG A 200 -60.01 16.12 -0.80
CA ARG A 200 -59.82 16.01 0.66
C ARG A 200 -60.16 14.65 1.28
N LYS A 201 -60.22 13.57 0.49
CA LYS A 201 -60.56 12.21 0.99
C LYS A 201 -59.57 11.10 0.64
N ARG A 202 -58.25 11.35 0.69
CA ARG A 202 -57.23 10.27 0.69
C ARG A 202 -56.00 10.61 1.52
N LYS A 203 -56.18 10.93 2.80
CA LYS A 203 -55.10 10.82 3.81
C LYS A 203 -55.70 10.47 5.17
N ALA A 204 -55.62 9.19 5.52
CA ALA A 204 -55.53 8.74 6.90
C ALA A 204 -54.59 7.52 6.95
N PRO A 205 -53.64 7.48 7.90
CA PRO A 205 -52.72 6.38 8.11
C PRO A 205 -53.32 5.40 9.13
N HIS A 206 -53.15 4.08 8.97
CA HIS A 206 -53.01 3.11 10.07
C HIS A 206 -52.77 1.70 9.55
N GLY A 207 -51.79 1.03 10.14
CA GLY A 207 -51.43 -0.36 9.90
C GLY A 207 -50.38 -0.82 10.92
N THR A 208 -50.81 -0.87 12.19
CA THR A 208 -50.03 -1.24 13.37
C THR A 208 -50.02 -2.76 13.56
N ILE A 209 -48.80 -3.32 13.65
CA ILE A 209 -48.31 -4.46 14.45
C ILE A 209 -48.89 -5.88 14.23
N ARG A 210 -48.01 -6.81 13.83
CA ARG A 210 -47.89 -8.13 14.46
C ARG A 210 -46.45 -8.38 14.90
N PHE A 211 -46.25 -8.36 16.22
CA PHE A 211 -45.13 -8.99 16.90
C PHE A 211 -45.45 -10.48 17.05
N THR A 212 -44.57 -11.36 16.57
CA THR A 212 -44.49 -12.74 17.04
C THR A 212 -43.15 -12.93 17.73
N LYS A 213 -43.26 -13.19 19.03
CA LYS A 213 -42.22 -13.50 20.00
C LYS A 213 -42.00 -15.03 20.02
N GLY A 214 -40.73 -15.42 20.13
CA GLY A 214 -40.26 -16.79 20.43
C GLY A 214 -38.91 -17.01 19.75
N SER A 215 -37.81 -17.40 20.39
CA SER A 215 -37.49 -17.83 21.75
C SER A 215 -35.96 -17.66 21.91
N ALA A 216 -35.45 -17.08 23.01
CA ALA A 216 -34.98 -17.78 24.22
C ALA A 216 -33.94 -18.88 23.88
N SER A 217 -32.63 -18.62 24.02
CA SER A 217 -31.83 -18.83 25.25
C SER A 217 -32.04 -20.20 25.88
N GLY A 218 -31.13 -21.13 25.59
CA GLY A 218 -30.94 -22.38 26.32
C GLY A 218 -29.67 -22.29 27.16
N VAL A 219 -29.86 -22.36 28.46
CA VAL A 219 -28.85 -22.57 29.50
C VAL A 219 -28.39 -24.03 29.48
N ALA A 220 -27.10 -24.26 29.71
CA ALA A 220 -26.59 -25.48 30.33
C ALA A 220 -25.51 -25.12 31.36
N MET A 221 -25.90 -25.16 32.64
CA MET A 221 -25.05 -25.43 33.82
C MET A 221 -24.49 -26.86 33.65
N GLU A 222 -23.20 -27.12 33.82
CA GLU A 222 -22.42 -27.29 35.07
C GLU A 222 -22.06 -28.78 35.25
N ASP A 223 -20.77 -29.10 35.22
CA ASP A 223 -20.20 -30.03 36.19
C ASP A 223 -18.72 -29.67 36.48
N THR A 224 -18.56 -29.05 37.64
CA THR A 224 -17.57 -29.25 38.71
C THR A 224 -16.21 -29.92 38.41
N GLY A 225 -15.14 -29.28 38.92
CA GLY A 225 -13.87 -29.96 39.21
C GLY A 225 -12.62 -29.10 39.40
N GLN A 226 -12.63 -28.20 40.39
CA GLN A 226 -11.56 -27.96 41.41
C GLN A 226 -10.07 -27.85 40.99
N VAL A 227 -9.41 -26.68 41.16
CA VAL A 227 -8.58 -26.28 42.35
C VAL A 227 -7.14 -26.85 42.20
N ILE A 228 -6.05 -26.06 42.12
CA ILE A 228 -5.33 -25.38 43.23
C ILE A 228 -4.25 -24.42 42.63
N ASP A 229 -4.15 -23.24 43.26
CA ASP A 229 -3.03 -22.28 43.49
C ASP A 229 -2.10 -21.85 42.33
N GLY A 230 -1.73 -20.58 42.16
CA GLY A 230 -1.52 -19.50 43.13
C GLY A 230 -0.13 -18.91 42.82
N PRO A 231 0.06 -17.58 42.81
CA PRO A 231 1.28 -16.96 42.29
C PRO A 231 2.38 -16.88 43.36
N GLY A 232 3.63 -17.10 42.95
CA GLY A 232 4.81 -16.91 43.77
C GLY A 232 6.00 -16.50 42.92
N GLU A 233 6.42 -15.24 43.13
CA GLU A 233 7.68 -14.57 42.76
C GLU A 233 7.82 -13.96 41.35
#